data_AF-A0A7J8N4J9-F1
#
_entry.id   AF-A0A7J8N4J9-F1
#
_cell.length_a   1.000
_cell.length_b   1.000
_cell.length_c   1.000
_cell.angle_alpha   90.00
_cell.angle_beta   90.00
_cell.angle_gamma   90.00
#
_symmetry.space_group_name_H-M   'P 1'
#
loop_
_entity.id
_entity.type
_entity.pdbx_description
1 polymer ?
#
loop_
_entity_poly.entity_id
_entity_poly.type
_entity_poly.pdbx_seq_one_letter_code
_entity_poly.pdbx_strand_id
1 'polypeptide(L)'
;MTVGKYSIVNPSEGQPFPDSHKLVVRVSSPKGNNYHLGDLVDSGTFAFTAAESGDYTTCFWANKHKPPVKMTIEFDWKSGVAAKDWSKVAKAGQVETMEIELKKLHDTVSAIHEEMFYLRERYETTIAVIIAVNS
;
A
#
# COMPACT_ATOMS: atom_id res chain seq x y z
N MET A 1 -5.20 0.01 -6.77
CA MET A 1 -3.74 -0.17 -6.91
C MET A 1 -3.08 0.18 -5.58
N THR A 2 -2.08 -0.61 -5.19
CA THR A 2 -1.34 -0.48 -3.93
C THR A 2 0.14 -0.62 -4.22
N VAL A 3 0.96 0.19 -3.57
CA VAL A 3 2.42 0.15 -3.63
C VAL A 3 2.95 0.21 -2.21
N GLY A 4 3.90 -0.66 -1.89
CA GLY A 4 4.60 -0.63 -0.61
C GLY A 4 6.10 -0.70 -0.79
N LYS A 5 6.82 0.04 0.04
CA LYS A 5 8.29 0.04 0.11
C LYS A 5 8.72 -0.21 1.54
N TYR A 6 9.73 -1.05 1.71
CA TYR A 6 10.28 -1.34 3.03
C TYR A 6 11.81 -1.39 2.98
N SER A 7 12.44 -0.99 4.08
CA SER A 7 13.88 -1.11 4.27
C SER A 7 14.23 -1.18 5.76
N ILE A 8 15.24 -1.96 6.11
CA ILE A 8 15.83 -1.91 7.45
C ILE A 8 16.59 -0.59 7.58
N VAL A 9 16.32 0.17 8.64
CA VAL A 9 17.01 1.43 8.94
C VAL A 9 18.33 1.12 9.63
N ASN A 10 19.43 1.64 9.07
CA ASN A 10 20.74 1.47 9.68
C ASN A 10 20.97 2.55 10.75
N PRO A 11 21.08 2.21 12.03
CA PRO A 11 21.37 3.19 13.08
C PRO A 11 22.80 3.72 13.03
N SER A 12 23.71 3.05 12.31
CA SER A 12 25.13 3.41 12.21
C SER A 12 25.43 3.98 10.82
N GLU A 13 25.53 5.30 10.71
CA GLU A 13 25.91 5.96 9.45
C GLU A 13 27.28 5.46 8.95
N GLY A 14 27.31 4.94 7.72
CA GLY A 14 28.54 4.56 7.02
C GLY A 14 29.10 3.16 7.30
N GLN A 15 28.52 2.38 8.22
CA GLN A 15 28.88 0.97 8.41
C GLN A 15 27.95 0.05 7.60
N PRO A 16 28.47 -0.97 6.90
CA PRO A 16 27.63 -1.95 6.23
C PRO A 16 26.76 -2.70 7.24
N PHE A 17 25.52 -3.01 6.86
CA PHE A 17 24.65 -3.85 7.67
C PHE A 17 25.32 -5.19 7.94
N PRO A 18 25.24 -5.74 9.17
CA PRO A 18 25.64 -7.11 9.39
C PRO A 18 24.79 -8.04 8.51
N ASP A 19 25.38 -9.02 7.84
CA ASP A 19 24.68 -10.00 6.98
C ASP A 19 23.53 -10.73 7.69
N SER A 20 23.53 -10.70 9.03
CA SER A 20 22.50 -11.28 9.87
C SER A 20 21.18 -10.49 9.89
N HIS A 21 21.19 -9.21 9.50
CA HIS A 21 20.02 -8.34 9.47
C HIS A 21 19.26 -8.51 8.15
N LYS A 22 18.56 -9.64 8.02
CA LYS A 22 17.70 -9.95 6.88
C LYS A 22 16.28 -10.24 7.36
N LEU A 23 15.32 -9.84 6.53
CA LEU A 23 13.89 -10.02 6.75
C LEU A 23 13.32 -10.98 5.72
N VAL A 24 12.34 -11.75 6.16
CA VAL A 24 11.35 -12.36 5.27
C VAL A 24 10.12 -11.48 5.31
N VAL A 25 9.62 -11.08 4.14
CA VAL A 25 8.48 -10.17 4.01
C VAL A 25 7.43 -10.82 3.13
N ARG A 26 6.19 -10.88 3.60
CA ARG A 26 5.07 -11.45 2.84
C ARG A 26 3.89 -10.50 2.80
N VAL A 27 3.28 -10.36 1.63
CA VAL A 27 2.02 -9.63 1.47
C VAL A 27 0.95 -10.61 1.02
N SER A 28 -0.15 -10.71 1.78
CA SER A 28 -1.24 -11.64 1.50
C SER A 28 -2.62 -11.00 1.54
N SER A 29 -3.55 -11.54 0.76
CA SER A 29 -4.96 -11.16 0.78
C SER A 29 -5.76 -11.85 1.89
N PRO A 30 -7.02 -11.44 2.13
CA PRO A 30 -7.90 -12.10 3.10
C PRO A 30 -8.06 -13.60 2.88
N LYS A 31 -8.03 -14.05 1.62
CA LYS A 31 -8.16 -15.47 1.26
C LYS A 31 -6.83 -16.22 1.22
N GLY A 32 -5.73 -15.59 1.64
CA GLY A 32 -4.41 -16.21 1.72
C GLY A 32 -3.61 -16.19 0.42
N ASN A 33 -4.08 -15.51 -0.63
CA ASN A 33 -3.32 -15.34 -1.87
C ASN A 33 -2.08 -14.50 -1.62
N ASN A 34 -0.94 -14.91 -2.16
CA ASN A 34 0.32 -14.22 -1.96
C ASN A 34 0.60 -13.22 -3.08
N TYR A 35 0.80 -11.95 -2.72
CA TYR A 35 1.09 -10.86 -3.66
C TYR A 35 2.57 -10.48 -3.68
N HIS A 36 3.29 -10.75 -2.59
CA HIS A 36 4.72 -10.49 -2.51
C HIS A 36 5.39 -11.46 -1.54
N LEU A 37 6.61 -11.88 -1.88
CA LEU A 37 7.52 -12.61 -1.00
C LEU A 37 8.94 -12.04 -1.20
N GLY A 38 9.48 -11.42 -0.17
CA GLY A 38 10.91 -11.14 -0.05
C GLY A 38 11.51 -12.16 0.90
N ASP A 39 12.51 -12.93 0.45
CA ASP A 39 13.19 -13.93 1.27
C ASP A 39 14.61 -13.45 1.58
N LEU A 40 14.93 -13.34 2.87
CA LEU A 40 16.21 -12.86 3.39
C LEU A 40 16.71 -11.56 2.72
N VAL A 41 15.85 -10.55 2.66
CA VAL A 41 16.14 -9.23 2.07
C VAL A 41 16.32 -8.16 3.15
N ASP A 42 17.08 -7.11 2.86
CA ASP A 42 17.19 -5.91 3.72
C ASP A 42 16.21 -4.80 3.32
N SER A 43 15.72 -4.84 2.09
CA SER A 43 14.85 -3.84 1.52
C SER A 43 14.08 -4.41 0.33
N GLY A 44 13.00 -3.75 -0.04
CA GLY A 44 12.23 -4.14 -1.21
C GLY A 44 11.07 -3.20 -1.50
N THR A 45 10.42 -3.47 -2.63
CA THR A 45 9.21 -2.75 -3.07
C THR A 45 8.27 -3.76 -3.70
N PHE A 46 6.98 -3.60 -3.45
CA PHE A 46 5.93 -4.39 -4.09
C PHE A 46 4.84 -3.47 -4.63
N ALA A 47 4.15 -3.94 -5.66
CA ALA A 47 2.99 -3.26 -6.22
C ALA A 47 1.97 -4.32 -6.65
N PHE A 48 0.70 -4.08 -6.34
CA PHE A 48 -0.38 -4.95 -6.77
C PHE A 48 -1.71 -4.21 -6.93
N THR A 49 -2.64 -4.84 -7.64
CA THR A 49 -4.05 -4.44 -7.66
C THR A 49 -4.84 -5.46 -6.88
N ALA A 50 -5.59 -5.01 -5.88
CA ALA A 50 -6.46 -5.86 -5.08
C ALA A 50 -7.51 -6.50 -5.99
N ALA A 51 -7.45 -7.82 -6.18
CA ALA A 51 -8.43 -8.57 -6.96
C ALA A 51 -9.73 -8.83 -6.18
N GLU A 52 -9.68 -8.65 -4.86
CA GLU A 52 -10.80 -8.91 -3.95
C GLU A 52 -10.85 -7.89 -2.83
N SER A 53 -12.05 -7.63 -2.32
CA SER A 53 -12.29 -6.74 -1.19
C SER A 53 -11.87 -7.39 0.13
N GLY A 54 -11.36 -6.58 1.06
CA GLY A 54 -11.01 -6.96 2.41
C GLY A 54 -9.58 -6.56 2.80
N ASP A 55 -9.12 -7.07 3.93
CA ASP A 55 -7.86 -6.68 4.55
C ASP A 55 -6.65 -7.40 3.94
N TYR A 56 -5.72 -6.62 3.40
CA TYR A 56 -4.43 -7.11 2.93
C TYR A 56 -3.40 -6.89 4.03
N THR A 57 -2.64 -7.93 4.34
CA THR A 57 -1.68 -7.91 5.45
C THR A 57 -0.26 -8.02 4.94
N THR A 58 0.63 -7.18 5.49
CA THR A 58 2.09 -7.33 5.33
C THR A 58 2.67 -7.89 6.62
N CYS A 59 3.37 -9.01 6.52
CA CYS A 59 4.06 -9.63 7.63
C CYS A 59 5.57 -9.54 7.44
N PHE A 60 6.27 -9.20 8.51
CA PHE A 60 7.73 -9.14 8.58
C PHE A 60 8.21 -10.17 9.59
N TRP A 61 9.11 -11.07 9.17
CA TRP A 61 9.82 -11.98 10.04
C TRP A 61 11.30 -11.66 10.00
N ALA A 62 11.94 -11.72 11.17
CA ALA A 62 13.36 -11.51 11.30
C ALA A 62 14.00 -12.68 12.05
N ASN A 63 15.28 -12.91 11.77
CA ASN A 63 16.02 -13.97 12.42
C ASN A 63 16.17 -13.71 13.93
N LYS A 64 16.13 -14.79 14.72
CA LYS A 64 16.38 -14.70 16.16
C LYS A 64 17.86 -14.45 16.40
N HIS A 65 18.19 -13.29 16.96
CA HIS A 65 19.55 -12.97 17.39
C HIS A 65 19.78 -13.31 18.86
N LYS A 66 21.01 -13.76 19.19
CA LYS A 66 21.52 -13.93 20.55
C LYS A 66 22.88 -13.23 20.64
N PRO A 67 23.02 -12.09 21.34
CA PRO A 67 21.99 -11.40 22.13
C PRO A 67 20.85 -10.81 21.27
N PRO A 68 19.68 -10.52 21.85
CA PRO A 68 18.58 -9.88 21.12
C PRO A 68 19.00 -8.50 20.58
N VAL A 69 18.71 -8.25 19.31
CA VAL A 69 18.99 -6.97 18.64
C VAL A 69 17.66 -6.32 18.26
N LYS A 70 17.56 -4.99 18.43
CA LYS A 70 16.43 -4.21 17.94
C LYS A 70 16.68 -3.84 16.48
N MET A 71 15.71 -4.13 15.62
CA MET A 71 15.73 -3.73 14.22
C MET A 71 14.60 -2.76 13.95
N THR A 72 14.93 -1.66 13.30
CA THR A 72 13.96 -0.65 12.87
C THR A 72 13.66 -0.88 11.40
N ILE A 73 12.38 -0.98 11.05
CA ILE A 73 11.92 -1.14 9.67
C ILE A 73 11.20 0.13 9.29
N GLU A 74 11.69 0.80 8.25
CA GLU A 74 10.95 1.84 7.57
C GLU A 74 9.99 1.18 6.58
N PHE A 75 8.71 1.51 6.68
CA PHE A 75 7.67 0.93 5.85
C PHE A 75 6.69 2.00 5.38
N ASP A 76 6.56 2.13 4.07
CA ASP A 76 5.63 3.03 3.41
C ASP A 76 4.60 2.18 2.65
N TRP A 77 3.32 2.40 2.91
CA TRP A 77 2.20 1.71 2.26
C TRP A 77 1.23 2.74 1.70
N LYS A 78 1.06 2.72 0.38
CA LYS A 78 0.20 3.63 -0.36
C LYS A 78 -0.83 2.86 -1.15
N SER A 79 -2.07 3.35 -1.14
CA SER A 79 -3.18 2.78 -1.91
C SER A 79 -3.94 3.86 -2.67
N GLY A 80 -4.66 3.45 -3.71
CA GLY A 80 -5.49 4.35 -4.53
C GLY A 80 -4.66 5.43 -5.22
N VAL A 81 -5.14 6.67 -5.16
CA VAL A 81 -4.51 7.84 -5.78
C VAL A 81 -3.11 8.12 -5.21
N ALA A 82 -2.89 7.82 -3.92
CA ALA A 82 -1.59 7.98 -3.28
C ALA A 82 -0.52 6.99 -3.81
N ALA A 83 -0.95 5.86 -4.39
CA ALA A 83 -0.05 4.86 -4.97
C ALA A 83 0.42 5.22 -6.40
N LYS A 84 -0.18 6.23 -7.04
CA LYS A 84 0.26 6.70 -8.36
C LYS A 84 1.62 7.41 -8.23
N ASP A 85 2.57 7.04 -9.07
CA ASP A 85 3.89 7.67 -9.15
C ASP A 85 3.80 8.98 -9.94
N TRP A 86 3.53 10.08 -9.22
CA TRP A 86 3.43 11.43 -9.77
C TRP A 86 4.77 12.00 -10.24
N SER A 87 5.90 11.43 -9.77
CA SER A 87 7.25 11.90 -10.09
C SER A 87 7.67 11.60 -11.52
N LYS A 88 7.06 10.59 -12.17
CA LYS A 88 7.26 10.30 -13.59
C LYS A 88 6.56 11.28 -14.53
N VAL A 89 5.50 11.94 -14.07
CA VAL A 89 4.78 12.99 -14.81
C VAL A 89 5.45 14.36 -14.61
N ALA A 90 6.01 14.61 -13.43
CA ALA A 90 6.67 15.88 -13.07
C ALA A 90 8.03 16.16 -13.72
N LYS A 91 8.56 15.27 -14.58
CA LYS A 91 9.85 15.46 -15.25
C LYS A 91 9.79 16.32 -16.52
N ALA A 92 8.62 16.86 -16.85
CA ALA A 92 8.48 17.83 -17.93
C ALA A 92 7.91 19.16 -17.35
N GLY A 93 8.31 20.30 -17.95
CA GLY A 93 8.68 21.56 -17.26
C GLY A 93 7.60 22.35 -16.49
N GLN A 94 7.92 23.61 -16.11
CA GLN A 94 7.14 24.45 -15.17
C GLN A 94 5.65 24.68 -15.51
N VAL A 95 5.25 24.58 -16.78
CA VAL A 95 3.83 24.67 -17.21
C VAL A 95 3.06 23.39 -16.84
N GLU A 96 3.74 22.26 -16.74
CA GLU A 96 3.20 20.93 -16.47
C GLU A 96 2.98 20.69 -14.98
N THR A 97 3.71 21.39 -14.10
CA THR A 97 3.51 21.30 -12.64
C THR A 97 2.08 21.72 -12.24
N MET A 98 1.50 22.73 -12.89
CA MET A 98 0.11 23.14 -12.62
C MET A 98 -0.89 22.11 -13.15
N GLU A 99 -0.62 21.52 -14.31
CA GLU A 99 -1.42 20.44 -14.89
C GLU A 99 -1.41 19.18 -14.01
N ILE A 100 -0.29 18.90 -13.34
CA ILE A 100 -0.16 17.79 -12.39
C ILE A 100 -1.00 18.03 -11.13
N GLU A 101 -0.96 19.22 -10.55
CA GLU A 101 -1.80 19.54 -9.40
C GLU A 101 -3.30 19.46 -9.76
N LEU A 102 -3.68 19.94 -10.95
CA LEU A 102 -5.04 19.76 -11.47
C LEU A 102 -5.40 18.29 -11.69
N LYS A 103 -4.46 17.47 -12.18
CA LYS A 103 -4.67 16.03 -12.40
C LYS A 103 -4.79 15.26 -11.09
N LYS A 104 -3.99 15.61 -10.08
CA LYS A 104 -4.13 15.07 -8.71
C LYS A 104 -5.51 15.41 -8.14
N LEU A 105 -5.94 16.68 -8.28
CA LEU A 105 -7.25 17.10 -7.83
C LEU A 105 -8.37 16.35 -8.56
N HIS A 106 -8.27 16.23 -9.88
CA HIS A 106 -9.25 15.50 -10.69
C HIS A 106 -9.33 14.01 -10.33
N ASP A 107 -8.20 13.34 -10.15
CA ASP A 107 -8.15 11.94 -9.73
C ASP A 107 -8.73 11.76 -8.32
N THR A 108 -8.51 12.73 -7.43
CA THR A 108 -9.08 12.74 -6.07
C THR A 108 -10.60 12.93 -6.13
N VAL A 109 -11.09 13.90 -6.90
CA VAL A 109 -12.54 14.14 -7.09
C VAL A 109 -13.21 12.92 -7.72
N SER A 110 -12.57 12.30 -8.70
CA SER A 110 -13.10 11.09 -9.36
C SER A 110 -13.17 9.91 -8.39
N ALA A 111 -12.15 9.72 -7.56
CA ALA A 111 -12.17 8.68 -6.52
C ALA A 111 -13.30 8.92 -5.49
N ILE A 112 -13.50 10.17 -5.05
CA ILE A 112 -14.62 10.53 -4.15
C ILE A 112 -15.96 10.26 -4.84
N HIS A 113 -16.07 10.59 -6.14
CA HIS A 113 -17.28 10.39 -6.91
C HIS A 113 -17.65 8.90 -7.02
N GLU A 114 -16.68 8.04 -7.33
CA GLU A 114 -16.87 6.59 -7.37
C GLU A 114 -17.29 6.04 -5.99
N GLU A 115 -16.67 6.51 -4.90
CA GLU A 115 -17.03 6.10 -3.55
C GLU A 115 -18.45 6.55 -3.16
N MET A 116 -18.86 7.76 -3.54
CA MET A 116 -20.22 8.26 -3.34
C MET A 116 -21.26 7.39 -4.07
N PHE A 117 -20.96 7.00 -5.32
CA PHE A 117 -21.81 6.09 -6.09
C PHE A 117 -21.93 4.71 -5.43
N TYR A 118 -20.80 4.13 -5.00
CA TYR A 118 -20.79 2.86 -4.28
C TYR A 118 -21.64 2.90 -3.00
N LEU A 119 -21.53 3.97 -2.21
CA LEU A 119 -22.33 4.15 -0.99
C LEU A 119 -23.83 4.26 -1.29
N ARG A 120 -24.20 4.95 -2.38
CA ARG A 120 -25.59 5.08 -2.82
C ARG A 120 -26.19 3.74 -3.22
N GLU A 121 -25.51 2.96 -4.06
CA GLU A 121 -25.98 1.62 -4.47
C GLU A 121 -26.17 0.69 -3.26
N ARG A 122 -25.25 0.75 -2.29
CA ARG A 122 -25.36 -0.02 -1.05
C ARG A 122 -26.56 0.42 -0.21
N TYR A 123 -26.84 1.72 -0.15
CA TYR A 123 -27.99 2.25 0.59
C TYR A 123 -29.31 1.84 -0.05
N GLU A 124 -29.42 1.94 -1.38
CA GLU A 124 -30.59 1.48 -2.14
C GLU A 124 -30.83 -0.03 -1.93
N THR A 125 -29.76 -0.83 -1.96
CA THR A 125 -29.83 -2.27 -1.64
C THR A 125 -30.31 -2.51 -0.21
N THR A 126 -29.79 -1.74 0.76
CA THR A 126 -30.18 -1.87 2.18
C THR A 126 -31.66 -1.52 2.39
N ILE A 127 -32.15 -0.44 1.75
CA ILE A 127 -33.57 -0.07 1.78
C ILE A 127 -34.43 -1.18 1.18
N ALA A 128 -34.04 -1.71 0.02
CA ALA A 128 -34.80 -2.78 -0.64
C ALA A 128 -34.95 -4.01 0.26
N VAL A 129 -33.89 -4.40 0.98
CA VAL A 129 -33.94 -5.50 1.96
C VAL A 129 -34.89 -5.19 3.11
N ILE A 130 -34.87 -3.97 3.66
CA ILE A 130 -35.76 -3.57 4.76
C ILE A 130 -37.24 -3.62 4.33
N ILE A 131 -37.56 -3.17 3.12
CA ILE A 131 -38.93 -3.23 2.58
C ILE A 131 -39.38 -4.69 2.41
N ALA A 132 -38.51 -5.55 1.88
CA ALA A 132 -38.81 -6.97 1.67
C ALA A 132 -39.02 -7.75 2.99
N VAL A 133 -38.36 -7.36 4.08
CA VAL A 133 -38.50 -8.02 5.40
C VAL A 133 -39.73 -7.54 6.16
N ASN A 134 -40.23 -6.32 5.89
CA ASN A 134 -41.40 -5.73 6.56
C ASN A 134 -42.71 -5.87 5.76
N SER A 135 -42.70 -6.59 4.64
CA SER A 135 -43.88 -6.97 3.85
C SER A 135 -44.24 -8.44 4.10
#